data_AF-A0A2M7X2E0-F1
#
_entry.id   AF-A0A2M7X2E0-F1
#
_cell.length_a   1.000
_cell.length_b   1.000
_cell.length_c   1.000
_cell.angle_alpha   90.00
_cell.angle_beta   90.00
_cell.angle_gamma   90.00
#
_symmetry.space_group_name_H-M   'P 1'
#
loop_
_entity.id
_entity.type
_entity.pdbx_description
1 polymer ?
#
loop_
_entity_poly.entity_id
_entity_poly.type
_entity_poly.pdbx_seq_one_letter_code
_entity_poly.pdbx_strand_id
1 'polypeptide(L)'
;MMLMISTNSIMRKNTGFTLIELLVVIVIIGLLASIGISSFTGAIQRGRDAKRLSDITEIEVALKRYYLDNGHYPGSANGVPNTGQKIGVGNQIDTLLKPYLEIVPKDPLDDGSVYFYAYDPQHCSDAVHGSCACDGGTITALSVNHLEITSSPSKVTCSGGDQNIHNADYNKGFVPHAP
;
A
#
# COMPACT_ATOMS: atom_id res chain seq x y z
N MET A 1 19.25 4.15 84.11
CA MET A 1 18.69 5.38 83.52
C MET A 1 18.04 5.01 82.21
N MET A 2 16.77 5.36 82.11
CA MET A 2 15.81 5.09 81.04
C MET A 2 16.30 5.54 79.67
N LEU A 3 15.95 4.78 78.62
CA LEU A 3 15.44 5.34 77.38
C LEU A 3 14.76 4.23 76.56
N MET A 4 13.44 4.11 76.72
CA MET A 4 12.57 3.40 75.78
C MET A 4 12.38 4.29 74.55
N ILE A 5 12.80 3.82 73.38
CA ILE A 5 12.49 4.44 72.10
C ILE A 5 11.09 3.97 71.69
N SER A 6 10.13 4.89 71.71
CA SER A 6 8.76 4.66 71.24
C SER A 6 8.74 4.58 69.71
N THR A 7 8.42 3.40 69.16
CA THR A 7 8.17 3.22 67.73
C THR A 7 6.76 3.70 67.39
N ASN A 8 6.67 4.82 66.67
CA ASN A 8 5.41 5.39 66.21
C ASN A 8 4.83 4.49 65.09
N SER A 9 3.79 3.71 65.40
CA SER A 9 3.13 2.82 64.43
C SER A 9 2.20 3.64 63.53
N ILE A 10 2.60 3.88 62.28
CA ILE A 10 1.77 4.50 61.26
C ILE A 10 0.62 3.53 60.92
N MET A 11 -0.58 3.78 61.47
CA MET A 11 -1.79 3.04 61.09
C MET A 11 -2.10 3.28 59.62
N ARG A 12 -1.81 2.30 58.76
CA ARG A 12 -2.24 2.34 57.36
C ARG A 12 -3.76 2.18 57.32
N LYS A 13 -4.47 3.24 56.91
CA LYS A 13 -5.90 3.16 56.60
C LYS A 13 -6.06 2.26 55.37
N ASN A 14 -6.73 1.13 55.57
CA ASN A 14 -7.05 0.20 54.49
C ASN A 14 -8.22 0.79 53.68
N THR A 15 -7.92 1.56 52.64
CA THR A 15 -8.93 2.06 51.68
C THR A 15 -9.11 1.01 50.59
N GLY A 16 -10.15 0.19 50.72
CA GLY A 16 -10.58 -0.72 49.66
C GLY A 16 -11.50 -0.02 48.68
N PHE A 17 -11.36 -0.34 47.39
CA PHE A 17 -12.34 0.06 46.37
C PHE A 17 -13.68 -0.63 46.64
N THR A 18 -14.77 0.10 46.44
CA THR A 18 -16.11 -0.49 46.52
C THR A 18 -16.38 -1.35 45.27
N LEU A 19 -17.17 -2.42 45.41
CA LEU A 19 -17.58 -3.26 44.27
C LEU A 19 -18.31 -2.43 43.21
N ILE A 20 -19.07 -1.42 43.64
CA ILE A 20 -19.82 -0.54 42.75
C ILE A 20 -18.91 0.41 41.96
N GLU A 21 -17.82 0.91 42.56
CA GLU A 21 -16.82 1.72 41.83
C GLU A 21 -16.20 0.92 40.70
N LEU A 22 -15.80 -0.32 40.96
CA LEU A 22 -15.20 -1.17 39.92
C LEU A 22 -16.23 -1.55 38.84
N LEU A 23 -17.48 -1.79 39.24
CA LEU A 23 -18.59 -2.07 38.31
C LEU A 23 -18.85 -0.90 37.35
N VAL A 24 -18.91 0.34 37.85
CA VAL A 24 -19.12 1.51 36.99
C VAL A 24 -17.95 1.71 36.03
N VAL A 25 -16.71 1.48 36.48
CA VAL A 25 -15.52 1.63 35.64
C VAL A 25 -15.52 0.64 34.46
N ILE A 26 -15.81 -0.64 34.69
CA ILE A 26 -15.83 -1.62 33.58
C ILE A 26 -16.98 -1.36 32.60
N VAL A 27 -18.10 -0.81 33.07
CA VAL A 27 -19.22 -0.38 32.21
C VAL A 27 -18.79 0.79 31.32
N ILE A 28 -18.13 1.80 31.88
CA ILE A 28 -17.63 2.94 31.10
C ILE A 28 -16.54 2.49 30.11
N ILE A 29 -15.60 1.65 30.53
CA ILE A 29 -14.56 1.09 29.63
C ILE A 29 -15.20 0.29 28.51
N GLY A 30 -16.21 -0.55 28.79
CA GLY A 30 -16.92 -1.32 27.77
C GLY A 30 -17.63 -0.44 26.75
N LEU A 31 -18.27 0.64 27.21
CA LEU A 31 -18.94 1.61 26.34
C LEU A 31 -17.93 2.35 25.45
N LEU A 32 -16.84 2.86 26.02
CA LEU A 32 -15.80 3.57 25.26
C LEU A 32 -15.06 2.64 24.29
N ALA A 33 -14.76 1.40 24.69
CA ALA A 33 -14.10 0.42 23.84
C ALA A 33 -14.95 0.09 22.59
N SER A 34 -16.28 0.00 22.74
CA SER A 34 -17.18 -0.29 21.62
C SER A 34 -17.13 0.76 20.50
N ILE A 35 -16.96 2.04 20.86
CA ILE A 35 -16.89 3.16 19.91
C ILE A 35 -15.46 3.31 19.36
N GLY A 36 -14.44 3.06 20.19
CA GLY A 36 -13.04 3.25 19.81
C GLY A 36 -12.57 2.33 18.67
N ILE A 37 -13.02 1.08 18.66
CA ILE A 37 -12.54 0.05 17.72
C ILE A 37 -12.81 0.43 16.25
N SER A 38 -14.00 0.97 15.93
CA SER A 38 -14.39 1.29 14.55
C SER A 38 -13.60 2.45 13.95
N SER A 39 -13.18 3.42 14.78
CA SER A 39 -12.36 4.55 14.34
C SER A 39 -10.90 4.16 14.06
N PHE A 40 -10.39 3.17 14.81
CA PHE A 40 -9.01 2.73 14.73
C PHE A 40 -8.73 1.91 13.46
N THR A 41 -9.68 1.07 13.02
CA THR A 41 -9.53 0.26 11.79
C THR A 41 -9.37 1.13 10.55
N GLY A 42 -10.19 2.18 10.39
CA GLY A 42 -10.11 3.08 9.24
C GLY A 42 -8.82 3.91 9.17
N ALA A 43 -8.13 4.14 10.29
CA ALA A 43 -6.83 4.79 10.30
C ALA A 43 -5.72 3.85 9.78
N ILE A 44 -5.75 2.58 10.18
CA ILE A 44 -4.78 1.58 9.71
C ILE A 44 -4.95 1.35 8.21
N GLN A 45 -6.18 1.25 7.73
CA GLN A 45 -6.48 1.12 6.29
C GLN A 45 -5.88 2.27 5.48
N ARG A 46 -5.98 3.52 5.97
CA ARG A 46 -5.36 4.71 5.32
C ARG A 46 -3.84 4.60 5.27
N GLY A 47 -3.24 4.10 6.35
CA GLY A 47 -1.81 3.86 6.40
C GLY A 47 -1.35 2.85 5.36
N ARG A 48 -2.09 1.75 5.17
CA ARG A 48 -1.79 0.74 4.14
C ARG A 48 -1.98 1.27 2.73
N ASP A 49 -3.07 1.98 2.46
CA ASP A 49 -3.30 2.62 1.15
C ASP A 49 -2.20 3.65 0.84
N ALA A 50 -1.81 4.48 1.79
CA ALA A 50 -0.71 5.44 1.62
C ALA A 50 0.63 4.73 1.33
N LYS A 51 0.89 3.59 1.98
CA LYS A 51 2.07 2.76 1.69
C LYS A 51 2.03 2.21 0.26
N ARG A 52 0.89 1.68 -0.21
CA ARG A 52 0.73 1.21 -1.59
C ARG A 52 1.02 2.28 -2.64
N LEU A 53 0.54 3.51 -2.41
CA LEU A 53 0.78 4.64 -3.32
C LEU A 53 2.25 5.09 -3.30
N SER A 54 2.90 5.04 -2.13
CA SER A 54 4.34 5.28 -2.01
C SER A 54 5.14 4.24 -2.79
N ASP A 55 4.76 2.97 -2.68
CA ASP A 55 5.42 1.84 -3.34
C ASP A 55 5.35 1.97 -4.87
N ILE A 56 4.18 2.30 -5.42
CA ILE A 56 4.05 2.59 -6.86
C ILE A 56 4.98 3.71 -7.30
N THR A 57 5.12 4.77 -6.50
CA THR A 57 5.97 5.90 -6.86
C THR A 57 7.45 5.49 -6.87
N GLU A 58 7.88 4.65 -5.93
CA GLU A 58 9.24 4.11 -5.90
C GLU A 58 9.52 3.19 -7.10
N ILE A 59 8.57 2.32 -7.43
CA ILE A 59 8.64 1.44 -8.60
C ILE A 59 8.72 2.25 -9.90
N GLU A 60 7.93 3.31 -10.03
CA GLU A 60 7.97 4.21 -11.19
C GLU A 60 9.35 4.85 -11.36
N VAL A 61 9.96 5.32 -10.27
CA VAL A 61 11.31 5.89 -10.31
C VAL A 61 12.33 4.85 -10.74
N ALA A 62 12.24 3.62 -10.24
CA ALA A 62 13.11 2.52 -10.65
C ALA A 62 12.95 2.18 -12.14
N LEU A 63 11.71 2.15 -12.64
CA LEU A 63 11.42 1.95 -14.07
C LEU A 63 12.01 3.06 -14.93
N LYS A 64 11.89 4.32 -14.51
CA LYS A 64 12.50 5.46 -15.23
C LYS A 64 14.02 5.35 -15.26
N ARG A 65 14.66 4.94 -14.15
CA ARG A 65 16.11 4.69 -14.12
C ARG A 65 16.50 3.56 -15.06
N TYR A 66 15.75 2.46 -15.06
CA TYR A 66 15.96 1.38 -16.01
C TYR A 66 15.90 1.88 -17.47
N TYR A 67 14.91 2.73 -17.79
CA TYR A 67 14.77 3.32 -19.12
C TYR A 67 15.99 4.18 -19.50
N LEU A 68 16.52 4.99 -18.59
CA LEU A 68 17.70 5.82 -18.86
C LEU A 68 18.93 4.97 -19.24
N ASP A 69 19.08 3.80 -18.63
CA ASP A 69 20.24 2.93 -18.86
C ASP A 69 20.07 2.00 -20.08
N ASN A 70 18.82 1.63 -20.41
CA ASN A 70 18.54 0.62 -21.44
C ASN A 70 17.84 1.18 -22.70
N GLY A 71 17.35 2.42 -22.66
CA GLY A 71 16.60 3.06 -23.74
C GLY A 71 15.17 2.53 -23.95
N HIS A 72 14.73 1.59 -23.12
CA HIS A 72 13.38 1.04 -23.12
C HIS A 72 13.00 0.59 -21.70
N TYR A 73 11.70 0.47 -21.44
CA TYR A 73 11.22 -0.09 -20.17
C TYR A 73 11.36 -1.63 -20.16
N PRO A 74 11.46 -2.27 -18.98
CA PRO A 74 11.60 -3.71 -18.89
C PRO A 74 10.32 -4.41 -19.36
N GLY A 75 10.44 -5.33 -20.32
CA GLY A 75 9.30 -6.04 -20.91
C GLY A 75 9.65 -6.52 -22.30
N SER A 76 8.69 -7.15 -22.99
CA SER A 76 8.90 -7.58 -24.37
C SER A 76 8.93 -6.38 -25.31
N ALA A 77 10.02 -6.22 -26.08
CA ALA A 77 10.14 -5.18 -27.10
C ALA A 77 9.07 -5.31 -28.21
N ASN A 78 8.48 -6.49 -28.36
CA ASN A 78 7.41 -6.73 -29.31
C ASN A 78 6.02 -6.38 -28.76
N GLY A 79 5.89 -5.99 -27.48
CA GLY A 79 4.59 -5.73 -26.85
C GLY A 79 3.68 -6.94 -26.96
N VAL A 80 3.65 -7.80 -25.95
CA VAL A 80 2.70 -8.91 -26.00
C VAL A 80 1.37 -8.38 -25.45
N PRO A 81 0.31 -8.32 -26.26
CA PRO A 81 -0.98 -7.84 -25.76
C PRO A 81 -1.42 -8.72 -24.60
N ASN A 82 -1.91 -8.10 -23.53
CA ASN A 82 -2.41 -8.79 -22.33
C ASN A 82 -1.32 -9.51 -21.51
N THR A 83 -0.06 -9.04 -21.53
CA THR A 83 1.01 -9.59 -20.66
C THR A 83 1.39 -8.67 -19.51
N GLY A 84 0.41 -8.10 -18.83
CA GLY A 84 0.63 -7.45 -17.55
C GLY A 84 1.50 -8.33 -16.67
N GLN A 85 2.57 -7.75 -16.16
CA GLN A 85 3.49 -8.42 -15.28
C GLN A 85 3.17 -8.01 -13.85
N LYS A 86 3.34 -8.96 -12.94
CA LYS A 86 3.29 -8.68 -11.51
C LYS A 86 4.66 -8.17 -11.09
N ILE A 87 4.68 -7.11 -10.30
CA ILE A 87 5.85 -6.64 -9.57
C ILE A 87 5.69 -7.11 -8.13
N GLY A 88 6.68 -7.86 -7.64
CA GLY A 88 6.62 -8.50 -6.34
C GLY A 88 7.46 -9.76 -6.29
N VAL A 89 8.17 -9.98 -5.18
CA VAL A 89 9.23 -10.98 -5.02
C VAL A 89 9.01 -12.28 -5.78
N GLY A 90 9.90 -12.56 -6.73
CA GLY A 90 9.95 -13.81 -7.49
C GLY A 90 9.46 -13.70 -8.93
N ASN A 91 9.09 -12.50 -9.37
CA ASN A 91 8.73 -12.23 -10.76
C ASN A 91 9.95 -11.87 -11.61
N GLN A 92 9.88 -12.10 -12.93
CA GLN A 92 11.00 -11.86 -13.85
C GLN A 92 11.43 -10.39 -13.87
N ILE A 93 10.47 -9.46 -13.76
CA ILE A 93 10.73 -8.03 -13.75
C ILE A 93 11.51 -7.57 -12.51
N ASP A 94 11.35 -8.24 -11.37
CA ASP A 94 12.09 -7.92 -10.14
C ASP A 94 13.60 -8.08 -10.34
N THR A 95 14.01 -9.09 -11.11
CA THR A 95 15.42 -9.35 -11.40
C THR A 95 16.01 -8.22 -12.24
N LEU A 96 15.23 -7.68 -13.17
CA LEU A 96 15.62 -6.55 -14.03
C LEU A 96 15.66 -5.23 -13.25
N LEU A 97 14.74 -5.05 -12.29
CA LEU A 97 14.65 -3.84 -11.47
C LEU A 97 15.59 -3.84 -10.26
N LYS A 98 16.16 -4.98 -9.87
CA LYS A 98 17.07 -5.11 -8.72
C LYS A 98 18.19 -4.06 -8.63
N PRO A 99 18.83 -3.60 -9.74
CA PRO A 99 19.83 -2.54 -9.67
C PRO A 99 19.25 -1.15 -9.37
N TYR A 100 17.96 -0.94 -9.60
CA TYR A 100 17.27 0.35 -9.55
C TYR A 100 16.31 0.48 -8.37
N LEU A 101 15.95 -0.65 -7.76
CA LEU A 101 15.00 -0.81 -6.66
C LEU A 101 15.64 -1.68 -5.57
N GLU A 102 15.98 -1.05 -4.44
CA GLU A 102 16.75 -1.69 -3.36
C GLU A 102 16.00 -2.85 -2.71
N ILE A 103 14.69 -2.64 -2.47
CA ILE A 103 13.79 -3.64 -1.92
C ILE A 103 12.53 -3.62 -2.78
N VAL A 104 12.16 -4.77 -3.36
CA VAL A 104 10.89 -4.90 -4.08
C VAL A 104 9.75 -4.74 -3.06
N PRO A 105 8.91 -3.72 -3.18
CA PRO A 105 7.83 -3.51 -2.23
C PRO A 105 6.85 -4.68 -2.26
N LYS A 106 6.26 -4.93 -1.09
CA LYS A 106 5.27 -6.00 -0.89
C LYS A 106 4.00 -5.37 -0.34
N ASP A 107 2.84 -5.81 -0.81
CA ASP A 107 1.57 -5.29 -0.32
C ASP A 107 1.46 -5.48 1.21
N PRO A 108 1.05 -4.44 1.96
CA PRO A 108 0.94 -4.51 3.42
C PRO A 108 -0.05 -5.55 3.97
N LEU A 109 -1.02 -6.02 3.17
CA LEU A 109 -1.95 -7.08 3.57
C LEU A 109 -1.37 -8.48 3.35
N ASP A 110 -0.35 -8.63 2.49
CA ASP A 110 0.26 -9.91 2.14
C ASP A 110 -0.77 -11.00 1.72
N ASP A 111 -1.90 -10.59 1.17
CA ASP A 111 -3.01 -11.47 0.77
C ASP A 111 -2.89 -11.97 -0.68
N GLY A 112 -1.75 -11.70 -1.32
CA GLY A 112 -1.52 -11.97 -2.74
C GLY A 112 -1.98 -10.84 -3.67
N SER A 113 -2.50 -9.73 -3.15
CA SER A 113 -2.58 -8.49 -3.91
C SER A 113 -1.17 -8.03 -4.28
N VAL A 114 -1.00 -7.75 -5.57
CA VAL A 114 0.29 -7.46 -6.21
C VAL A 114 0.19 -6.13 -6.92
N TYR A 115 1.33 -5.46 -7.05
CA TYR A 115 1.48 -4.34 -7.95
C TYR A 115 1.50 -4.90 -9.37
N PHE A 116 0.65 -4.35 -10.23
CA PHE A 116 0.63 -4.72 -11.65
C PHE A 116 1.37 -3.69 -12.47
N TYR A 117 2.00 -4.16 -13.52
CA TYR A 117 2.78 -3.39 -14.45
C TYR A 117 2.43 -3.80 -15.88
N ALA A 118 2.21 -2.82 -16.74
CA ALA A 118 2.02 -3.05 -18.17
C ALA A 118 3.02 -2.25 -18.98
N TYR A 119 3.56 -2.92 -20.00
CA TYR A 119 4.41 -2.34 -21.04
C TYR A 119 4.03 -2.94 -22.39
N ASP A 120 3.52 -2.11 -23.30
CA ASP A 120 3.16 -2.52 -24.65
C ASP A 120 3.58 -1.45 -25.68
N PRO A 121 4.75 -1.60 -26.32
CA PRO A 121 5.26 -0.67 -27.33
C PRO A 121 4.51 -0.66 -28.68
N GLN A 122 3.52 -1.53 -28.90
CA GLN A 122 2.92 -1.73 -30.22
C GLN A 122 1.41 -1.42 -30.31
N HIS A 123 0.67 -1.39 -29.20
CA HIS A 123 -0.80 -1.35 -29.22
C HIS A 123 -1.45 -0.07 -28.63
N CYS A 124 -0.82 1.10 -28.76
CA CYS A 124 -1.38 2.36 -28.24
C CYS A 124 -2.75 2.80 -28.78
N SER A 125 -3.17 2.33 -29.95
CA SER A 125 -4.37 2.83 -30.64
C SER A 125 -5.68 2.53 -29.89
N ASP A 126 -5.65 1.59 -28.95
CA ASP A 126 -6.84 1.12 -28.24
C ASP A 126 -6.89 1.64 -26.78
N ALA A 127 -5.95 2.51 -26.37
CA ALA A 127 -5.90 3.08 -25.03
C ALA A 127 -7.08 4.05 -24.78
N VAL A 128 -8.04 3.62 -23.96
CA VAL A 128 -9.11 4.50 -23.48
C VAL A 128 -8.51 5.51 -22.50
N HIS A 129 -8.82 6.79 -22.69
CA HIS A 129 -8.22 7.91 -21.95
C HIS A 129 -8.53 7.85 -20.44
N GLY A 130 -7.49 8.00 -19.61
CA GLY A 130 -7.59 8.35 -18.19
C GLY A 130 -6.61 7.67 -17.22
N SER A 131 -6.10 6.46 -17.52
CA SER A 131 -5.18 5.73 -16.62
C SER A 131 -3.89 5.23 -17.27
N CYS A 132 -3.86 5.08 -18.60
CA CYS A 132 -2.65 4.74 -19.33
C CYS A 132 -2.05 5.95 -20.04
N ALA A 133 -0.73 5.99 -20.03
CA ALA A 133 0.06 6.90 -20.82
C ALA A 133 0.38 6.23 -22.16
N CYS A 134 0.20 6.97 -23.25
CA CYS A 134 0.43 6.52 -24.62
C CYS A 134 1.25 7.57 -25.36
N ASP A 135 2.43 7.19 -25.89
CA ASP A 135 3.23 8.06 -26.76
C ASP A 135 3.66 7.30 -28.02
N GLY A 136 3.05 7.61 -29.16
CA GLY A 136 3.47 7.12 -30.48
C GLY A 136 3.47 5.61 -30.69
N GLY A 137 2.84 4.81 -29.82
CA GLY A 137 2.86 3.33 -29.91
C GLY A 137 2.96 2.64 -28.56
N THR A 138 3.57 3.30 -27.56
CA THR A 138 3.91 2.67 -26.28
C THR A 138 2.94 2.98 -25.16
N ILE A 139 2.33 1.93 -24.59
CA ILE A 139 1.55 1.95 -23.36
C ILE A 139 2.45 1.59 -22.17
N THR A 140 2.36 2.39 -21.11
CA THR A 140 3.01 2.11 -19.83
C THR A 140 2.12 2.50 -18.65
N ALA A 141 1.93 1.56 -17.72
CA ALA A 141 1.14 1.80 -16.51
C ALA A 141 1.57 0.92 -15.32
N LEU A 142 1.31 1.44 -14.12
CA LEU A 142 1.39 0.74 -12.84
C LEU A 142 0.03 0.77 -12.15
N SER A 143 -0.30 -0.30 -11.43
CA SER A 143 -1.63 -0.45 -10.82
C SER A 143 -1.59 -1.10 -9.44
N VAL A 144 -2.51 -0.66 -8.57
CA VAL A 144 -2.86 -1.33 -7.31
C VAL A 144 -4.22 -1.98 -7.47
N ASN A 145 -4.29 -3.29 -7.23
CA ASN A 145 -5.55 -4.04 -7.31
C ASN A 145 -6.64 -3.53 -6.39
N HIS A 146 -6.29 -3.36 -5.12
CA HIS A 146 -7.27 -3.13 -4.08
C HIS A 146 -6.78 -2.04 -3.13
N LEU A 147 -7.57 -1.00 -2.96
CA LEU A 147 -7.42 0.01 -1.92
C LEU A 147 -8.56 -0.16 -0.92
N GLU A 148 -8.25 -0.05 0.36
CA GLU A 148 -9.20 -0.43 1.40
C GLU A 148 -10.28 0.63 1.68
N ILE A 149 -10.09 1.85 1.19
CA ILE A 149 -10.96 2.99 1.53
C ILE A 149 -11.32 3.85 0.33
N THR A 150 -10.48 3.83 -0.70
CA THR A 150 -10.67 4.65 -1.90
C THR A 150 -10.58 3.75 -3.12
N SER A 151 -11.71 3.25 -3.62
CA SER A 151 -11.76 2.79 -5.00
C SER A 151 -11.72 4.02 -5.90
N SER A 152 -10.78 4.10 -6.85
CA SER A 152 -10.79 5.21 -7.81
C SER A 152 -12.10 5.19 -8.60
N PRO A 153 -12.78 6.34 -8.78
CA PRO A 153 -14.02 6.44 -9.57
C PRO A 153 -13.79 6.31 -11.08
N SER A 154 -12.69 5.69 -11.52
CA SER A 154 -12.30 5.68 -12.93
C SER A 154 -11.71 4.33 -13.30
N LYS A 155 -12.62 3.39 -13.59
CA LYS A 155 -12.33 2.19 -14.38
C LYS A 155 -11.87 2.63 -15.75
N VAL A 156 -10.57 2.83 -15.91
CA VAL A 156 -9.98 3.16 -17.20
C VAL A 156 -9.12 1.99 -17.65
N THR A 157 -9.49 1.52 -18.84
CA THR A 157 -9.01 0.30 -19.44
C THR A 157 -7.91 0.59 -20.46
N CYS A 158 -6.72 0.05 -20.23
CA CYS A 158 -5.65 0.07 -21.22
C CYS A 158 -5.77 -1.18 -22.10
N SER A 159 -6.40 -1.06 -23.25
CA SER A 159 -6.39 -2.14 -24.23
C SER A 159 -4.95 -2.39 -24.66
N GLY A 160 -4.43 -3.59 -24.39
CA GLY A 160 -3.04 -3.97 -24.63
C GLY A 160 -2.31 -4.51 -23.39
N GLY A 161 -2.84 -4.28 -22.18
CA GLY A 161 -2.07 -4.50 -20.95
C GLY A 161 -2.37 -5.77 -20.16
N ASP A 162 -3.54 -5.85 -19.53
CA ASP A 162 -3.97 -7.00 -18.71
C ASP A 162 -5.44 -6.81 -18.32
N GLN A 163 -6.16 -7.92 -18.11
CA GLN A 163 -7.52 -7.90 -17.58
C GLN A 163 -7.59 -7.38 -16.14
N ASN A 164 -6.47 -7.40 -15.40
CA ASN A 164 -6.45 -6.96 -14.00
C ASN A 164 -6.27 -5.45 -13.82
N ILE A 165 -5.59 -4.73 -14.74
CA ILE A 165 -5.49 -3.26 -14.69
C ILE A 165 -6.88 -2.61 -14.84
N HIS A 166 -7.76 -3.25 -15.59
CA HIS A 166 -9.16 -2.84 -15.74
C HIS A 166 -9.96 -2.91 -14.43
N ASN A 167 -9.53 -3.79 -13.53
CA ASN A 167 -10.19 -4.08 -12.26
C ASN A 167 -9.44 -3.49 -11.07
N ALA A 168 -8.33 -2.79 -11.30
CA ALA A 168 -7.51 -2.18 -10.27
C ALA A 168 -8.16 -0.92 -9.71
N ASP A 169 -8.11 -0.77 -8.39
CA ASP A 169 -8.61 0.40 -7.68
C ASP A 169 -7.77 1.66 -7.91
N TYR A 170 -6.51 1.53 -8.33
CA TYR A 170 -5.65 2.64 -8.71
C TYR A 170 -4.76 2.29 -9.88
N ASN A 171 -4.63 3.22 -10.83
CA ASN A 171 -3.79 3.10 -12.01
C ASN A 171 -3.01 4.40 -12.23
N LYS A 172 -1.74 4.28 -12.62
CA LYS A 172 -0.84 5.39 -12.92
C LYS A 172 -0.09 5.14 -14.22
N GLY A 173 -0.42 5.91 -15.25
CA GLY A 173 0.33 5.94 -16.50
C GLY A 173 1.54 6.85 -16.41
N PHE A 174 2.61 6.49 -17.11
CA PHE A 174 3.82 7.31 -17.26
C PHE A 174 4.36 7.12 -18.68
N VAL A 175 4.78 8.17 -19.37
CA VAL A 175 5.36 8.07 -20.72
C VAL A 175 6.88 7.88 -20.66
N PRO A 176 7.49 7.19 -21.64
CA PRO A 176 8.93 7.25 -21.87
C PRO A 176 9.29 8.62 -22.44
N HIS A 177 9.39 9.64 -21.60
CA HIS A 177 10.04 10.89 -21.99
C HIS A 177 11.24 11.12 -21.07
N ALA A 178 12.41 11.32 -21.67
CA ALA A 178 13.55 11.86 -20.94
C ALA A 178 13.20 13.28 -20.45
N PRO A 179 13.67 13.70 -19.26
CA PRO A 179 13.50 15.08 -18.80
C PRO A 179 14.16 16.10 -19.74
#